data_AF-A0A538SPE5-F1
#
_entry.id   AF-A0A538SPE5-F1
#
_cell.length_a   1.000
_cell.length_b   1.000
_cell.length_c   1.000
_cell.angle_alpha   90.00
_cell.angle_beta   90.00
_cell.angle_gamma   90.00
#
_symmetry.space_group_name_H-M   'P 1'
#
loop_
_entity.id
_entity.type
_entity.pdbx_description
1 polymer ?
#
loop_
_entity_poly.entity_id
_entity_poly.type
_entity_poly.pdbx_seq_one_letter_code
_entity_poly.pdbx_strand_id
1 'polypeptide(L)'
;MPRHKSAEKRVHTNLRDQKRNLAVKSELKTLLKKARQEPANEPLMRSVVAKLDRAVRKGVLHKAVANRRKSRLARMVNRTAKAS
;
A
#
# COMPACT_ATOMS: atom_id res chain seq x y z
N MET A 1 0.03 1.67 -32.04
CA MET A 1 0.62 0.31 -32.04
C MET A 1 2.14 0.42 -31.99
N PRO A 2 2.85 -0.47 -31.26
CA PRO A 2 4.30 -0.51 -31.28
C PRO A 2 4.82 -0.65 -32.72
N ARG A 3 5.77 0.19 -33.11
CA ARG A 3 6.39 0.14 -34.45
C ARG A 3 7.74 -0.59 -34.48
N HIS A 4 8.26 -0.95 -33.31
CA HIS A 4 9.55 -1.61 -33.13
C HIS A 4 9.43 -2.75 -32.12
N LYS A 5 10.22 -3.82 -32.32
CA LYS A 5 10.24 -5.02 -31.45
C LYS A 5 10.52 -4.69 -29.98
N SER A 6 11.38 -3.69 -29.72
CA SER A 6 11.67 -3.21 -28.36
C SER A 6 10.44 -2.60 -27.69
N ALA A 7 9.62 -1.85 -28.42
CA ALA A 7 8.41 -1.22 -27.90
C ALA A 7 7.33 -2.26 -27.56
N GLU A 8 7.16 -3.29 -28.39
CA GLU A 8 6.25 -4.40 -28.11
C GLU A 8 6.65 -5.13 -26.81
N LYS A 9 7.94 -5.44 -26.65
CA LYS A 9 8.47 -6.01 -25.39
C LYS A 9 8.19 -5.14 -24.17
N ARG A 10 8.28 -3.80 -24.32
CA ARG A 10 7.95 -2.86 -23.23
C ARG A 10 6.48 -2.92 -22.87
N VAL A 11 5.56 -3.02 -23.83
CA VAL A 11 4.13 -3.19 -23.57
C VAL A 11 3.86 -4.45 -22.75
N HIS A 12 4.40 -5.61 -23.15
CA HIS A 12 4.22 -6.85 -22.41
C HIS A 12 4.78 -6.80 -20.98
N THR A 13 5.98 -6.24 -20.83
CA THR A 13 6.63 -6.08 -19.52
C THR A 13 5.81 -5.16 -18.62
N ASN A 14 5.36 -4.03 -19.15
CA ASN A 14 4.54 -3.07 -18.41
C ASN A 14 3.21 -3.67 -17.96
N LEU A 15 2.53 -4.45 -18.81
CA LEU A 15 1.27 -5.12 -18.45
C LEU A 15 1.45 -6.11 -17.31
N ARG A 16 2.52 -6.92 -17.35
CA ARG A 16 2.87 -7.84 -16.26
C ARG A 16 3.11 -7.10 -14.95
N ASP A 17 3.87 -6.02 -15.00
CA ASP A 17 4.25 -5.24 -13.82
C ASP A 17 3.05 -4.46 -13.26
N GLN A 18 2.20 -3.94 -14.13
CA GLN A 18 0.94 -3.28 -13.78
C GLN A 18 0.00 -4.23 -13.04
N LYS A 19 -0.19 -5.47 -13.51
CA LYS A 19 -1.03 -6.48 -12.84
C LYS A 19 -0.53 -6.75 -11.41
N ARG A 20 0.78 -6.95 -11.24
CA ARG A 20 1.40 -7.16 -9.91
C ARG A 20 1.21 -5.95 -8.99
N ASN A 21 1.43 -4.74 -9.51
CA ASN A 21 1.28 -3.51 -8.74
C ASN A 21 -0.17 -3.23 -8.37
N LEU A 22 -1.12 -3.58 -9.25
CA LEU A 22 -2.54 -3.41 -8.98
C LEU A 22 -2.98 -4.29 -7.81
N ALA A 23 -2.58 -5.56 -7.78
CA ALA A 23 -2.90 -6.48 -6.69
C ALA A 23 -2.39 -5.99 -5.33
N VAL A 24 -1.14 -5.53 -5.27
CA VAL A 24 -0.56 -4.97 -4.03
C VAL A 24 -1.29 -3.69 -3.61
N LYS A 25 -1.63 -2.82 -4.57
CA LYS A 25 -2.33 -1.56 -4.27
C LYS A 25 -3.76 -1.80 -3.80
N SER A 26 -4.49 -2.76 -4.36
CA SER A 26 -5.85 -3.10 -3.95
C SER A 26 -5.87 -3.73 -2.56
N GLU A 27 -4.97 -4.69 -2.29
CA GLU A 27 -4.81 -5.30 -0.97
C GLU A 27 -4.56 -4.23 0.11
N LEU A 28 -3.61 -3.32 -0.13
CA LEU A 28 -3.31 -2.23 0.80
C LEU A 28 -4.49 -1.28 1.01
N LYS A 29 -5.27 -0.96 -0.03
CA LYS A 29 -6.47 -0.12 0.11
C LYS A 29 -7.49 -0.79 1.03
N THR A 30 -7.72 -2.08 0.84
CA THR A 30 -8.66 -2.86 1.66
C THR A 30 -8.19 -2.94 3.12
N LEU A 31 -6.91 -3.28 3.36
CA LEU A 31 -6.34 -3.32 4.70
C LEU A 31 -6.39 -1.96 5.40
N LEU A 32 -6.08 -0.87 4.68
CA LEU A 32 -6.20 0.48 5.23
C LEU A 32 -7.64 0.87 5.56
N LYS A 33 -8.64 0.39 4.80
CA LYS A 33 -10.05 0.62 5.13
C LYS A 33 -10.43 -0.12 6.41
N LYS A 34 -10.10 -1.40 6.52
CA LYS A 34 -10.34 -2.21 7.73
C LYS A 34 -9.67 -1.60 8.96
N ALA A 35 -8.41 -1.19 8.81
CA ALA A 35 -7.65 -0.56 9.89
C ALA A 35 -8.26 0.76 10.40
N ARG A 36 -9.05 1.46 9.57
CA ARG A 36 -9.77 2.66 10.01
C ARG A 36 -11.06 2.36 10.75
N GLN A 37 -11.68 1.21 10.47
CA GLN A 37 -12.92 0.79 11.12
C GLN A 37 -12.65 0.17 12.49
N GLU A 38 -11.52 -0.52 12.65
CA GLU A 38 -11.13 -1.19 13.89
C GLU A 38 -9.81 -0.62 14.46
N PRO A 39 -9.82 0.62 14.99
CA PRO A 39 -8.60 1.26 15.51
C PRO A 39 -8.03 0.57 16.76
N ALA A 40 -8.86 -0.15 17.52
CA ALA A 40 -8.45 -0.88 18.71
C ALA A 40 -7.76 -2.24 18.40
N ASN A 41 -7.80 -2.69 17.15
CA ASN A 41 -7.24 -3.97 16.73
C ASN A 41 -5.73 -3.84 16.46
N GLU A 42 -4.91 -3.96 17.51
CA GLU A 42 -3.45 -3.90 17.43
C GLU A 42 -2.81 -4.86 16.41
N PRO A 43 -3.14 -6.17 16.36
CA PRO A 43 -2.50 -7.06 15.40
C PRO A 43 -2.83 -6.67 13.95
N LEU A 44 -4.04 -6.18 13.68
CA LEU A 44 -4.39 -5.62 12.38
C LEU A 44 -3.52 -4.40 12.05
N MET A 45 -3.33 -3.47 12.98
CA MET A 45 -2.46 -2.29 12.76
C MET A 45 -1.02 -2.69 12.46
N ARG A 46 -0.44 -3.62 13.24
CA ARG A 46 0.93 -4.11 13.03
C ARG A 46 1.07 -4.77 11.65
N SER A 47 0.08 -5.57 11.24
CA SER A 47 0.06 -6.20 9.92
C SER A 47 0.03 -5.18 8.77
N VAL A 48 -0.76 -4.11 8.91
CA VAL A 48 -0.89 -3.03 7.91
C VAL A 48 0.42 -2.27 7.76
N VAL A 49 1.08 -1.95 8.89
CA VAL A 49 2.39 -1.30 8.88
C VAL A 49 3.44 -2.17 8.19
N ALA A 50 3.51 -3.45 8.53
CA ALA A 50 4.45 -4.40 7.91
C ALA A 50 4.22 -4.53 6.39
N LYS A 51 2.95 -4.56 5.96
CA LYS A 51 2.59 -4.62 4.53
C LYS A 51 2.93 -3.32 3.78
N LEU A 52 2.78 -2.15 4.41
CA LEU A 52 3.22 -0.87 3.84
C LEU A 52 4.73 -0.86 3.60
N ASP A 53 5.52 -1.29 4.59
CA ASP A 53 6.98 -1.31 4.47
C ASP A 53 7.46 -2.35 3.44
N ARG A 54 6.79 -3.49 3.35
CA ARG A 54 7.04 -4.48 2.30
C ARG A 54 6.74 -3.92 0.91
N ALA A 55 5.70 -3.12 0.76
CA ALA A 55 5.37 -2.48 -0.52
C ALA A 55 6.38 -1.41 -0.94
N VAL A 56 7.02 -0.73 0.02
CA VAL A 56 8.17 0.16 -0.24
C VAL A 56 9.37 -0.65 -0.71
N ARG A 57 9.70 -1.75 -0.01
CA ARG A 57 10.82 -2.63 -0.38
C ARG A 57 10.66 -3.22 -1.78
N LYS A 58 9.42 -3.52 -2.19
CA LYS A 58 9.09 -4.00 -3.54
C LYS A 58 9.02 -2.90 -4.60
N GLY A 59 9.25 -1.63 -4.25
CA GLY A 59 9.20 -0.50 -5.18
C GLY A 59 7.79 -0.10 -5.64
N VAL A 60 6.73 -0.66 -5.05
CA VAL A 60 5.34 -0.38 -5.44
C VAL A 60 4.85 0.96 -4.87
N LEU A 61 5.38 1.38 -3.73
CA LEU A 61 5.07 2.62 -3.05
C LEU A 61 6.34 3.40 -2.71
N HIS A 62 6.28 4.72 -2.88
CA HIS A 62 7.36 5.59 -2.42
C HIS A 62 7.40 5.67 -0.88
N LYS A 63 8.60 5.76 -0.30
CA LYS A 63 8.82 5.83 1.16
C LYS A 63 7.99 6.93 1.83
N ALA A 64 7.94 8.11 1.21
CA ALA A 64 7.15 9.24 1.74
C ALA A 64 5.64 8.94 1.79
N VAL A 65 5.11 8.18 0.83
CA VAL A 65 3.69 7.80 0.80
C VAL A 65 3.39 6.80 1.92
N ALA A 66 4.26 5.82 2.13
CA ALA A 66 4.14 4.88 3.24
C ALA A 66 4.22 5.60 4.60
N ASN A 67 5.20 6.49 4.79
CA ASN A 67 5.37 7.27 6.01
C ASN A 67 4.14 8.13 6.32
N ARG A 68 3.57 8.80 5.31
CA ARG A 68 2.35 9.60 5.48
C ARG A 68 1.16 8.73 5.91
N ARG A 69 1.03 7.53 5.36
CA ARG A 69 -0.05 6.59 5.74
C ARG A 69 0.15 6.06 7.16
N LYS A 70 1.37 5.69 7.55
CA LYS A 70 1.72 5.27 8.91
C LYS A 70 1.43 6.37 9.94
N SER A 71 1.87 7.59 9.67
CA SER A 71 1.62 8.76 10.53
C SER A 71 0.12 9.03 10.73
N ARG A 72 -0.69 8.95 9.66
CA ARG A 72 -2.14 9.13 9.76
C ARG A 72 -2.82 8.06 10.62
N LEU A 73 -2.41 6.79 10.48
CA LEU A 73 -2.95 5.70 11.30
C LEU A 73 -2.59 5.90 12.78
N ALA A 74 -1.32 6.21 13.08
CA ALA A 74 -0.88 6.46 14.45
C ALA A 74 -1.64 7.63 15.09
N ARG A 75 -1.83 8.73 14.37
CA ARG A 75 -2.63 9.88 14.84
C ARG A 75 -4.07 9.50 15.15
N MET A 76 -4.68 8.63 14.34
CA MET A 76 -6.05 8.18 14.54
C MET A 76 -6.17 7.33 15.81
N VAL A 77 -5.28 6.34 15.99
CA VAL A 77 -5.24 5.48 17.19
C VAL A 77 -5.00 6.30 18.46
N ASN A 78 -4.08 7.26 18.41
CA ASN A 78 -3.81 8.14 19.55
C ASN A 78 -5.02 9.04 19.87
N ARG A 79 -5.77 9.48 18.84
CA ARG A 79 -6.97 10.30 19.05
C ARG A 79 -8.09 9.47 19.69
N THR A 80 -8.29 8.23 19.23
CA THR A 80 -9.29 7.34 19.84
C THR A 80 -8.93 7.00 21.28
N ALA A 81 -7.65 6.70 21.55
CA ALA A 81 -7.18 6.40 22.90
C ALA A 81 -7.31 7.58 23.89
N LYS A 82 -7.21 8.83 23.42
CA LYS A 82 -7.42 10.03 24.26
C LYS A 82 -8.89 10.40 24.47
N ALA A 83 -9.77 9.94 23.60
CA ALA A 83 -11.22 10.17 23.69
C ALA A 83 -11.94 9.07 24.48
N SER A 84 -11.21 8.01 24.83
CA SER A 84 -11.63 6.94 25.75
C SER A 84 -11.16 7.30 27.15
#